data_AF-A0A5A5R5X1-F1
#
_entry.id   AF-A0A5A5R5X1-F1
#
_cell.length_a   1.000
_cell.length_b   1.000
_cell.length_c   1.000
_cell.angle_alpha   90.00
_cell.angle_beta   90.00
_cell.angle_gamma   90.00
#
_symmetry.space_group_name_H-M   'P 1'
#
loop_
_entity.id
_entity.type
_entity.pdbx_description
1 polymer ?
#
loop_
_entity_poly.entity_id
_entity_poly.type
_entity_poly.pdbx_seq_one_letter_code
_entity_poly.pdbx_strand_id
1 'polypeptide(L)'
;MFIQPETFIEFCYETFLQRAADIEGKRYYLEQIKLGWSFQSVIQSFLQSSEFQQHQQNSQNNQNNNEQQRKFITNLYKYLLKRNPDNSELEYWLTTSHTLPEILHIFGESAEYKQVNNFSLKKPPESLYGIMIKSDEIDGYLLYPTFDKVQLQEALQGKPFQLNDFLACMTFLENHSLFHPDKSCFLDLGANIGSTSIYALKGNYFQSAISIEASGLNHQFLTFNTQINQLTERLQALNYGLANFTGTGELVCNPDNCGDFRIQPVNVTDNLFNEDNYRRELAEFITLDELKNRGILNPRKIGFVWIDCQGSEGLIFQGGQEFFREISVPLYVEFWPYGINRLAGKKSYLSFIETFASRVWRLHEGTFVEISLDFLYTFYQENLNTGEYIDILVIPN
;
A
#
# COMPACT_ATOMS: atom_id res chain seq x y z
N MET A 1 21.43 4.16 -11.89
CA MET A 1 21.27 4.56 -10.47
C MET A 1 19.78 4.59 -10.09
N PHE A 2 19.29 3.66 -9.27
CA PHE A 2 17.95 3.71 -8.66
C PHE A 2 18.13 4.16 -7.20
N ILE A 3 17.99 5.45 -6.94
CA ILE A 3 17.96 6.03 -5.60
C ILE A 3 16.61 6.71 -5.44
N GLN A 4 15.98 6.58 -4.26
CA GLN A 4 14.71 7.25 -4.04
C GLN A 4 14.89 8.78 -4.13
N PRO A 5 14.03 9.50 -4.86
CA PRO A 5 14.13 10.94 -5.05
C PRO A 5 14.37 11.70 -3.74
N GLU A 6 13.65 11.34 -2.67
CA GLU A 6 13.76 11.95 -1.35
C GLU A 6 15.14 11.72 -0.73
N THR A 7 15.64 10.47 -0.80
CA THR A 7 16.97 10.10 -0.27
C THR A 7 18.06 10.80 -1.07
N PHE A 8 17.88 10.93 -2.38
CA PHE A 8 18.80 11.62 -3.26
C PHE A 8 18.84 13.13 -2.99
N ILE A 9 17.68 13.73 -2.74
CA ILE A 9 17.58 15.15 -2.40
C ILE A 9 18.25 15.42 -1.04
N GLU A 10 17.99 14.61 -0.01
CA GLU A 10 18.69 14.73 1.28
C GLU A 10 20.20 14.57 1.13
N PHE A 11 20.64 13.60 0.33
CA PHE A 11 22.05 13.46 -0.05
C PHE A 11 22.58 14.76 -0.66
N CYS A 12 21.88 15.37 -1.62
CA CYS A 12 22.30 16.62 -2.24
C CYS A 12 22.40 17.78 -1.24
N TYR A 13 21.43 17.94 -0.35
CA TYR A 13 21.45 18.99 0.68
C TYR A 13 22.62 18.83 1.65
N GLU A 14 22.77 17.64 2.24
CA GLU A 14 23.85 17.40 3.21
C GLU A 14 25.23 17.49 2.58
N THR A 15 25.33 17.10 1.30
CA THR A 15 26.61 16.98 0.61
C THR A 15 27.06 18.29 -0.03
N PHE A 16 26.16 19.03 -0.68
CA PHE A 16 26.51 20.26 -1.37
C PHE A 16 26.31 21.50 -0.50
N LEU A 17 25.28 21.51 0.35
CA LEU A 17 24.88 22.69 1.13
C LEU A 17 25.17 22.55 2.63
N GLN A 18 25.68 21.40 3.09
CA GLN A 18 26.09 21.14 4.47
C GLN A 18 24.97 21.33 5.52
N ARG A 19 23.73 21.07 5.12
CA ARG A 19 22.55 21.11 6.00
C ARG A 19 21.52 20.09 5.57
N ALA A 20 20.55 19.80 6.43
CA ALA A 20 19.38 19.02 6.05
C ALA A 20 18.50 19.80 5.05
N ALA A 21 17.74 19.07 4.23
CA ALA A 21 16.76 19.69 3.37
C ALA A 21 15.67 20.38 4.20
N ASP A 22 15.32 21.61 3.83
CA ASP A 22 14.10 22.24 4.34
C ASP A 22 12.88 21.72 3.57
N ILE A 23 11.69 21.85 4.18
CA ILE A 23 10.43 21.30 3.64
C ILE A 23 10.14 21.85 2.24
N GLU A 24 10.35 23.15 2.03
CA GLU A 24 10.02 23.81 0.76
C GLU A 24 10.99 23.42 -0.35
N GLY A 25 12.28 23.40 -0.06
CA GLY A 25 13.33 22.99 -0.99
C GLY A 25 13.24 21.52 -1.38
N LYS A 26 12.96 20.63 -0.42
CA LYS A 26 12.71 19.22 -0.70
C LYS A 26 11.51 19.05 -1.63
N ARG A 27 10.40 19.71 -1.33
CA ARG A 27 9.19 19.71 -2.16
C ARG A 27 9.48 20.22 -3.57
N TYR A 28 10.23 21.31 -3.71
CA TYR A 28 10.60 21.86 -5.02
C TYR A 28 11.32 20.82 -5.90
N TYR A 29 12.36 20.16 -5.39
CA TYR A 29 13.12 19.20 -6.17
C TYR A 29 12.33 17.93 -6.48
N LEU A 30 11.46 17.47 -5.57
CA LEU A 30 10.53 16.38 -5.85
C LEU A 30 9.59 16.73 -7.00
N GLU A 31 9.02 17.94 -7.01
CA GLU A 31 8.17 18.41 -8.11
C GLU A 31 8.95 18.53 -9.44
N GLN A 32 10.20 19.01 -9.43
CA GLN A 32 11.02 19.04 -10.65
C GLN A 32 11.29 17.64 -11.21
N ILE A 33 11.56 16.66 -10.34
CA ILE A 33 11.77 15.26 -10.73
C ILE A 33 10.47 14.68 -11.31
N LYS A 34 9.31 14.97 -10.69
CA LYS A 34 7.98 14.61 -11.25
C LYS A 34 7.75 15.21 -12.64
N LEU A 35 8.24 16.43 -12.88
CA LEU A 35 8.21 17.11 -14.18
C LEU A 35 9.29 16.62 -15.18
N GLY A 36 10.02 15.56 -14.85
CA GLY A 36 10.96 14.89 -15.75
C GLY A 36 12.42 15.30 -15.59
N TRP A 37 12.79 16.05 -14.53
CA TRP A 37 14.20 16.31 -14.26
C TRP A 37 14.95 15.03 -13.91
N SER A 38 16.13 14.87 -14.54
CA SER A 38 17.07 13.82 -14.15
C SER A 38 17.78 14.17 -12.84
N PHE A 39 18.29 13.16 -12.13
CA PHE A 39 19.19 13.38 -10.98
C PHE A 39 20.42 14.21 -11.33
N GLN A 40 20.91 14.11 -12.56
CA GLN A 40 21.97 14.98 -13.05
C GLN A 40 21.53 16.44 -13.14
N SER A 41 20.30 16.70 -13.59
CA SER A 41 19.71 18.05 -13.62
C SER A 41 19.58 18.65 -12.22
N VAL A 42 19.18 17.83 -11.24
CA VAL A 42 19.11 18.24 -9.83
C VAL A 42 20.51 18.58 -9.30
N ILE A 43 21.52 17.73 -9.50
CA ILE A 43 22.90 18.03 -9.08
C ILE A 43 23.40 19.33 -9.72
N GLN A 44 23.17 19.52 -11.02
CA GLN A 44 23.57 20.76 -11.69
C GLN A 44 22.91 21.99 -11.06
N SER A 45 21.64 21.91 -10.67
CA SER A 45 20.96 22.99 -9.96
C SER A 45 21.60 23.29 -8.60
N PHE A 46 21.96 22.27 -7.81
CA PHE A 46 22.68 22.48 -6.54
C PHE A 46 24.04 23.13 -6.76
N LEU A 47 24.82 22.65 -7.73
CA LEU A 47 26.15 23.19 -8.06
C LEU A 47 26.10 24.63 -8.58
N GLN A 48 25.00 25.02 -9.21
CA GLN A 48 24.78 26.38 -9.72
C GLN A 48 24.10 27.30 -8.69
N SER A 49 23.66 26.77 -7.55
CA SER A 49 22.98 27.56 -6.53
C SER A 49 23.89 28.62 -5.92
N SER A 50 23.34 29.79 -5.61
CA SER A 50 24.08 30.86 -4.92
C SER A 50 24.61 30.38 -3.55
N GLU A 51 23.87 29.51 -2.87
CA GLU A 51 24.25 28.89 -1.61
C GLU A 51 25.54 28.06 -1.76
N PHE A 52 25.59 27.18 -2.76
CA PHE A 52 26.80 26.41 -3.05
C PHE A 52 27.98 27.31 -3.44
N GLN A 53 27.75 28.31 -4.31
CA GLN A 53 28.80 29.25 -4.74
C GLN A 53 29.36 30.07 -3.58
N GLN A 54 28.53 30.48 -2.62
CA GLN A 54 28.97 31.15 -1.39
C GLN A 54 29.80 30.23 -0.48
N HIS A 55 29.40 28.96 -0.33
CA HIS A 55 30.20 27.97 0.39
C HIS A 55 31.58 27.74 -0.26
N GLN A 56 31.67 27.77 -1.59
CA GLN A 56 32.95 27.67 -2.31
C GLN A 56 33.84 28.90 -2.10
N GLN A 57 33.27 30.10 -2.14
CA GLN A 57 34.02 31.35 -1.92
C GLN A 57 34.56 31.47 -0.49
N ASN A 58 33.80 31.01 0.51
CA ASN A 58 34.22 31.01 1.92
C ASN A 58 35.27 29.92 2.25
N SER A 59 35.55 29.00 1.32
CA SER A 59 36.42 27.84 1.53
C SER A 59 37.83 28.01 0.93
N GLN A 60 38.27 29.24 0.61
CA GLN A 60 39.61 29.53 0.06
C GLN A 60 40.79 29.36 1.05
N ASN A 61 40.78 28.30 1.86
CA ASN A 61 41.95 27.79 2.56
C ASN A 61 42.08 26.29 2.25
N ASN A 62 43.23 25.86 1.72
CA ASN A 62 43.49 24.50 1.20
C ASN A 62 43.19 23.35 2.17
N GLN A 63 43.05 23.60 3.48
CA GLN A 63 42.66 22.58 4.46
C GLN A 63 41.16 22.22 4.41
N ASN A 64 40.28 23.13 3.97
CA ASN A 64 38.82 22.89 3.95
C ASN A 64 38.35 22.07 2.74
N ASN A 65 39.08 22.11 1.62
CA ASN A 65 38.74 21.33 0.41
C ASN A 65 38.83 19.82 0.67
N ASN A 66 39.85 19.38 1.41
CA ASN A 66 40.00 17.97 1.79
C ASN A 66 38.90 17.51 2.75
N GLU A 67 38.42 18.38 3.65
CA GLU A 67 37.31 18.05 4.56
C GLU A 67 35.98 17.95 3.80
N GLN A 68 35.74 18.84 2.84
CA GLN A 68 34.53 18.81 2.02
C GLN A 68 34.48 17.57 1.12
N GLN A 69 35.59 17.25 0.45
CA GLN A 69 35.70 16.03 -0.35
C GLN A 69 35.56 14.79 0.55
N ARG A 70 36.15 14.80 1.75
CA ARG A 70 35.99 13.70 2.73
C ARG A 70 34.53 13.49 3.13
N LYS A 71 33.78 14.56 3.42
CA LYS A 71 32.35 14.48 3.74
C LYS A 71 31.53 13.98 2.55
N PHE A 72 31.82 14.46 1.34
CA PHE A 72 31.17 13.99 0.11
C PHE A 72 31.32 12.46 -0.06
N ILE A 73 32.56 11.95 0.02
CA ILE A 73 32.84 10.51 -0.09
C ILE A 73 32.15 9.74 1.03
N THR A 74 32.23 10.21 2.27
CA THR A 74 31.58 9.57 3.42
C THR A 74 30.08 9.45 3.22
N ASN A 75 29.44 10.48 2.67
CA ASN A 75 28.01 10.49 2.38
C ASN A 75 27.65 9.54 1.21
N LEU A 76 28.51 9.38 0.20
CA LEU A 76 28.29 8.37 -0.85
C LEU A 76 28.25 6.97 -0.26
N TYR A 77 29.22 6.62 0.60
CA TYR A 77 29.21 5.33 1.29
C TYR A 77 27.96 5.16 2.16
N LYS A 78 27.63 6.18 2.98
CA LYS A 78 26.48 6.12 3.89
C LYS A 78 25.15 5.97 3.14
N TYR A 79 24.91 6.81 2.13
CA TYR A 79 23.60 6.90 1.48
C TYR A 79 23.46 5.95 0.30
N LEU A 80 24.51 5.74 -0.49
CA LEU A 80 24.50 4.85 -1.64
C LEU A 80 24.91 3.43 -1.27
N LEU A 81 25.90 3.21 -0.41
CA LEU A 81 26.37 1.85 -0.08
C LEU A 81 25.90 1.33 1.28
N LYS A 82 25.11 2.12 2.01
CA LYS A 82 24.53 1.79 3.33
C LYS A 82 25.58 1.36 4.37
N ARG A 83 26.80 1.90 4.28
CA ARG A 83 27.89 1.65 5.23
C ARG A 83 28.81 2.85 5.35
N ASN A 84 29.75 2.82 6.29
CA ASN A 84 30.83 3.79 6.34
C ASN A 84 32.03 3.30 5.50
N PRO A 85 32.85 4.21 4.93
CA PRO A 85 34.12 3.83 4.31
C PRO A 85 35.13 3.41 5.37
N ASP A 86 36.04 2.51 5.01
CA ASP A 86 37.26 2.31 5.78
C ASP A 86 38.30 3.43 5.50
N ASN A 87 39.35 3.47 6.31
CA ASN A 87 40.38 4.53 6.19
C ASN A 87 41.13 4.48 4.86
N SER A 88 41.38 3.28 4.32
CA SER A 88 42.10 3.11 3.05
C SER A 88 41.25 3.50 1.84
N GLU A 89 39.96 3.16 1.85
CA GLU A 89 38.98 3.58 0.85
C GLU A 89 38.86 5.10 0.81
N LEU A 90 38.75 5.73 1.98
CA LEU A 90 38.65 7.18 2.09
C LEU A 90 39.92 7.88 1.59
N GLU A 91 41.11 7.35 1.91
CA GLU A 91 42.39 7.86 1.42
C GLU A 91 42.54 7.71 -0.10
N TYR A 92 42.08 6.59 -0.66
CA TYR A 92 42.06 6.37 -2.11
C TYR A 92 41.22 7.43 -2.83
N TRP A 93 40.01 7.72 -2.34
CA TRP A 93 39.13 8.72 -2.96
C TRP A 93 39.58 10.17 -2.74
N LEU A 94 40.36 10.44 -1.70
CA LEU A 94 40.93 11.77 -1.46
C LEU A 94 42.17 12.06 -2.32
N THR A 95 42.84 11.02 -2.83
CA THR A 95 44.05 11.15 -3.65
C THR A 95 43.82 10.89 -5.13
N THR A 96 42.59 10.54 -5.52
CA THR A 96 42.19 10.30 -6.91
C THR A 96 42.19 11.58 -7.76
N SER A 97 42.33 11.41 -9.08
CA SER A 97 42.17 12.48 -10.06
C SER A 97 40.73 12.67 -10.56
N HIS A 98 39.78 11.83 -10.11
CA HIS A 98 38.38 11.94 -10.48
C HIS A 98 37.71 13.19 -9.88
N THR A 99 36.85 13.83 -10.66
CA THR A 99 35.96 14.91 -10.21
C THR A 99 34.80 14.35 -9.38
N LEU A 100 34.15 15.18 -8.54
CA LEU A 100 33.01 14.73 -7.72
C LEU A 100 31.87 14.08 -8.53
N PRO A 101 31.47 14.59 -9.72
CA PRO A 101 30.46 13.93 -10.55
C PRO A 101 30.91 12.56 -11.08
N GLU A 102 32.19 12.42 -11.43
CA GLU A 102 32.75 11.14 -11.88
C GLU A 102 32.78 10.13 -10.73
N ILE A 103 33.14 10.56 -9.52
CA ILE A 103 33.12 9.68 -8.33
C ILE A 103 31.69 9.23 -8.04
N LEU A 104 30.71 10.14 -8.05
CA LEU A 104 29.30 9.78 -7.88
C LEU A 104 28.85 8.76 -8.95
N HIS A 105 29.24 8.95 -10.20
CA HIS A 105 28.94 8.02 -11.28
C HIS A 105 29.58 6.63 -11.03
N ILE A 106 30.84 6.58 -10.61
CA ILE A 106 31.54 5.33 -10.27
C ILE A 106 30.82 4.59 -9.13
N PHE A 107 30.40 5.30 -8.08
CA PHE A 107 29.62 4.70 -6.99
C PHE A 107 28.28 4.17 -7.51
N GLY A 108 27.53 4.98 -8.26
CA GLY A 108 26.21 4.61 -8.79
C GLY A 108 26.23 3.47 -9.82
N GLU A 109 27.40 3.11 -10.36
CA GLU A 109 27.58 1.99 -11.27
C GLU A 109 28.35 0.81 -10.67
N SER A 110 28.85 0.94 -9.44
CA SER A 110 29.63 -0.09 -8.76
C SER A 110 28.81 -1.37 -8.53
N ALA A 111 29.48 -2.52 -8.55
CA ALA A 111 28.85 -3.80 -8.23
C ALA A 111 28.27 -3.79 -6.81
N GLU A 112 28.94 -3.12 -5.87
CA GLU A 112 28.47 -2.97 -4.50
C GLU A 112 27.21 -2.12 -4.43
N TYR A 113 27.15 -0.97 -5.09
CA TYR A 113 25.91 -0.19 -5.18
C TYR A 113 24.79 -1.00 -5.81
N LYS A 114 25.08 -1.71 -6.91
CA LYS A 114 24.13 -2.60 -7.57
C LYS A 114 23.72 -3.76 -6.69
N GLN A 115 24.52 -4.20 -5.72
CA GLN A 115 24.22 -5.29 -4.78
C GLN A 115 23.43 -4.80 -3.55
N VAL A 116 23.83 -3.67 -2.97
CA VAL A 116 23.20 -3.05 -1.79
C VAL A 116 21.88 -2.39 -2.17
N ASN A 117 21.79 -1.83 -3.38
CA ASN A 117 20.59 -1.23 -3.95
C ASN A 117 20.06 -2.09 -5.09
N ASN A 118 20.28 -3.42 -5.01
CA ASN A 118 19.75 -4.38 -5.96
C ASN A 118 18.23 -4.46 -5.84
N PHE A 119 17.53 -3.41 -6.27
CA PHE A 119 16.22 -3.52 -6.88
C PHE A 119 16.40 -4.19 -8.25
N SER A 120 16.84 -5.45 -8.23
CA SER A 120 16.36 -6.37 -9.25
C SER A 120 14.92 -6.63 -8.83
N LEU A 121 13.97 -5.82 -9.33
CA LEU A 121 12.55 -6.14 -9.21
C LEU A 121 12.44 -7.61 -9.57
N LYS A 122 12.01 -8.42 -8.61
CA LYS A 122 11.84 -9.84 -8.84
C LYS A 122 10.96 -9.93 -10.08
N LYS A 123 11.41 -10.62 -11.13
CA LYS A 123 10.55 -10.77 -12.30
C LYS A 123 9.33 -11.58 -11.88
N PRO A 124 8.12 -11.22 -12.36
CA PRO A 124 6.97 -12.08 -12.15
C PRO A 124 7.27 -13.48 -12.69
N PRO A 125 6.76 -14.55 -12.05
CA PRO A 125 6.75 -15.87 -12.66
C PRO A 125 6.12 -15.80 -14.05
N GLU A 126 6.55 -16.64 -15.00
CA GLU A 126 6.01 -16.64 -16.37
C GLU A 126 4.49 -16.88 -16.42
N SER A 127 3.92 -17.49 -15.37
CA SER A 127 2.49 -17.71 -15.21
C SER A 127 1.70 -16.46 -14.79
N LEU A 128 2.37 -15.39 -14.35
CA LEU A 128 1.75 -14.20 -13.77
C LEU A 128 1.84 -13.02 -14.75
N TYR A 129 0.87 -12.94 -15.66
CA TYR A 129 0.80 -11.88 -16.67
C TYR A 129 0.28 -10.59 -16.06
N GLY A 130 1.18 -9.64 -15.83
CA GLY A 130 0.84 -8.35 -15.24
C GLY A 130 1.66 -7.17 -15.75
N ILE A 131 1.15 -5.97 -15.51
CA ILE A 131 1.85 -4.70 -15.72
C ILE A 131 2.32 -4.21 -14.35
N MET A 132 3.63 -4.02 -14.22
CA MET A 132 4.23 -3.49 -13.00
C MET A 132 4.27 -1.97 -13.07
N ILE A 133 3.65 -1.33 -12.08
CA ILE A 133 3.58 0.13 -11.96
C ILE A 133 4.24 0.52 -10.64
N LYS A 134 5.13 1.51 -10.71
CA LYS A 134 5.67 2.17 -9.51
C LYS A 134 4.67 3.26 -9.10
N SER A 135 4.25 3.26 -7.84
CA SER A 135 3.59 4.41 -7.23
C SER A 135 4.60 5.18 -6.41
N ASP A 136 4.84 6.43 -6.80
CA ASP A 136 5.72 7.33 -6.05
C ASP A 136 5.08 7.76 -4.71
N GLU A 137 3.75 7.80 -4.62
CA GLU A 137 3.01 8.22 -3.43
C GLU A 137 3.18 7.24 -2.25
N ILE A 138 3.31 5.95 -2.54
CA ILE A 138 3.53 4.89 -1.54
C ILE A 138 4.96 4.34 -1.54
N ASP A 139 5.84 4.94 -2.36
CA ASP A 139 7.19 4.43 -2.63
C ASP A 139 7.23 2.91 -2.93
N GLY A 140 6.25 2.41 -3.69
CA GLY A 140 6.01 0.98 -3.84
C GLY A 140 5.76 0.55 -5.28
N TYR A 141 5.86 -0.75 -5.51
CA TYR A 141 5.55 -1.36 -6.80
C TYR A 141 4.30 -2.23 -6.68
N LEU A 142 3.42 -2.15 -7.65
CA LEU A 142 2.27 -3.04 -7.77
C LEU A 142 2.28 -3.67 -9.16
N LEU A 143 2.25 -4.99 -9.20
CA LEU A 143 1.93 -5.76 -10.38
C LEU A 143 0.42 -5.91 -10.44
N TYR A 144 -0.17 -5.37 -11.49
CA TYR A 144 -1.60 -5.49 -11.79
C TYR A 144 -1.81 -6.56 -12.86
N PRO A 145 -2.87 -7.38 -12.80
CA PRO A 145 -3.20 -8.32 -13.86
C PRO A 145 -3.48 -7.59 -15.18
N THR A 146 -2.98 -8.10 -16.32
CA THR A 146 -3.17 -7.42 -17.61
C THR A 146 -4.62 -7.38 -18.10
N PHE A 147 -5.47 -8.26 -17.59
CA PHE A 147 -6.90 -8.28 -17.95
C PHE A 147 -7.70 -7.21 -17.18
N ASP A 148 -7.15 -6.68 -16.10
CA ASP A 148 -7.86 -5.74 -15.24
C ASP A 148 -8.05 -4.39 -15.97
N LYS A 149 -9.30 -3.93 -16.04
CA LYS A 149 -9.72 -2.70 -16.68
C LYS A 149 -10.16 -1.63 -15.68
N VAL A 150 -10.00 -1.88 -14.39
CA VAL A 150 -10.46 -0.96 -13.33
C VAL A 150 -9.24 -0.46 -12.56
N GLN A 151 -8.66 -1.30 -11.70
CA GLN A 151 -7.51 -0.95 -10.87
C GLN A 151 -6.28 -0.58 -11.72
N LEU A 152 -5.97 -1.37 -12.76
CA LEU A 152 -4.87 -1.10 -13.67
C LEU A 152 -5.09 0.19 -14.47
N GLN A 153 -6.31 0.46 -14.93
CA GLN A 153 -6.60 1.67 -15.71
C GLN A 153 -6.42 2.94 -14.90
N GLU A 154 -6.81 2.93 -13.62
CA GLU A 154 -6.52 4.05 -12.72
C GLU A 154 -5.03 4.20 -12.47
N ALA A 155 -4.34 3.09 -12.18
CA ALA A 155 -2.90 3.10 -11.93
C ALA A 155 -2.10 3.62 -13.13
N LEU A 156 -2.49 3.29 -14.36
CA LEU A 156 -1.88 3.81 -15.60
C LEU A 156 -2.09 5.32 -15.78
N GLN A 157 -3.13 5.90 -15.16
CA GLN A 157 -3.37 7.34 -15.13
C GLN A 157 -2.64 8.03 -13.98
N GLY A 158 -1.77 7.31 -13.27
CA GLY A 158 -1.02 7.83 -12.12
C GLY A 158 -1.89 7.94 -10.85
N LYS A 159 -3.02 7.25 -10.80
CA LYS A 159 -3.90 7.20 -9.62
C LYS A 159 -3.93 5.76 -9.10
N PRO A 160 -3.11 5.41 -8.10
CA PRO A 160 -3.16 4.08 -7.51
C PRO A 160 -4.57 3.80 -6.96
N PHE A 161 -5.14 2.66 -7.35
CA PHE A 161 -6.52 2.30 -6.99
C PHE A 161 -6.74 2.35 -5.48
N GLN A 162 -7.84 2.98 -5.04
CA GLN A 162 -8.26 3.18 -3.64
C GLN A 162 -7.24 3.85 -2.70
N LEU A 163 -6.10 4.35 -3.19
CA LEU A 163 -5.10 4.98 -2.32
C LEU A 163 -5.63 6.24 -1.64
N ASN A 164 -6.39 7.07 -2.36
CA ASN A 164 -6.99 8.27 -1.78
C ASN A 164 -7.99 7.94 -0.67
N ASP A 165 -8.79 6.89 -0.85
CA ASP A 165 -9.79 6.44 0.13
C ASP A 165 -9.09 5.89 1.38
N PHE A 166 -8.03 5.11 1.17
CA PHE A 166 -7.16 4.64 2.24
C PHE A 166 -6.54 5.82 3.03
N LEU A 167 -5.95 6.81 2.33
CA LEU A 167 -5.33 7.98 2.97
C LEU A 167 -6.36 8.86 3.70
N ALA A 168 -7.55 9.04 3.13
CA ALA A 168 -8.66 9.73 3.78
C ALA A 168 -9.05 9.02 5.08
N CYS A 169 -9.10 7.68 5.06
CA CYS A 169 -9.36 6.86 6.24
C CYS A 169 -8.26 7.04 7.29
N MET A 170 -6.99 6.87 6.94
CA MET A 170 -5.88 7.02 7.89
C MET A 170 -5.84 8.43 8.51
N THR A 171 -6.06 9.47 7.69
CA THR A 171 -6.14 10.87 8.14
C THR A 171 -7.30 11.07 9.12
N PHE A 172 -8.47 10.48 8.83
CA PHE A 172 -9.61 10.52 9.72
C PHE A 172 -9.30 9.88 11.08
N LEU A 173 -8.69 8.69 11.08
CA LEU A 173 -8.30 7.98 12.29
C LEU A 173 -7.32 8.77 13.15
N GLU A 174 -6.32 9.39 12.53
CA GLU A 174 -5.34 10.23 13.20
C GLU A 174 -5.99 11.45 13.86
N ASN A 175 -6.80 12.20 13.09
CA ASN A 175 -7.49 13.40 13.58
C ASN A 175 -8.46 13.14 14.74
N HIS A 176 -8.97 11.91 14.84
CA HIS A 176 -9.89 11.50 15.90
C HIS A 176 -9.22 10.63 16.98
N SER A 177 -7.88 10.45 16.93
CA SER A 177 -7.13 9.62 17.88
C SER A 177 -7.66 8.18 18.01
N LEU A 178 -8.02 7.57 16.87
CA LEU A 178 -8.64 6.24 16.81
C LEU A 178 -7.64 5.09 16.59
N PHE A 179 -6.36 5.39 16.39
CA PHE A 179 -5.31 4.37 16.41
C PHE A 179 -5.07 3.87 17.82
N HIS A 180 -5.11 2.55 17.99
CA HIS A 180 -4.80 1.93 19.27
C HIS A 180 -3.27 1.80 19.45
N PRO A 181 -2.67 2.28 20.55
CA PRO A 181 -1.20 2.35 20.70
C PRO A 181 -0.51 0.97 20.65
N ASP A 182 -1.14 -0.06 21.20
CA ASP A 182 -0.56 -1.41 21.28
C ASP A 182 -0.97 -2.37 20.15
N LYS A 183 -1.78 -1.91 19.19
CA LYS A 183 -2.31 -2.74 18.10
C LYS A 183 -1.83 -2.22 16.76
N SER A 184 -0.83 -2.89 16.21
CA SER A 184 -0.07 -2.43 15.04
C SER A 184 -0.22 -3.34 13.82
N CYS A 185 -1.14 -4.31 13.84
CA CYS A 185 -1.42 -5.18 12.70
C CYS A 185 -2.64 -4.68 11.91
N PHE A 186 -2.47 -4.48 10.60
CA PHE A 186 -3.56 -4.26 9.65
C PHE A 186 -4.18 -5.60 9.26
N LEU A 187 -5.51 -5.70 9.20
CA LEU A 187 -6.19 -6.88 8.68
C LEU A 187 -6.95 -6.51 7.41
N ASP A 188 -6.61 -7.15 6.30
CA ASP A 188 -7.15 -6.89 4.97
C ASP A 188 -7.96 -8.10 4.49
N LEU A 189 -9.28 -7.96 4.47
CA LEU A 189 -10.23 -9.00 4.09
C LEU A 189 -10.73 -8.71 2.68
N GLY A 190 -10.47 -9.63 1.74
CA GLY A 190 -10.68 -9.37 0.31
C GLY A 190 -9.53 -8.56 -0.29
N ALA A 191 -8.30 -8.97 0.04
CA ALA A 191 -7.11 -8.19 -0.24
C ALA A 191 -6.78 -8.04 -1.74
N ASN A 192 -7.42 -8.81 -2.62
CA ASN A 192 -7.22 -8.80 -4.06
C ASN A 192 -5.72 -8.98 -4.40
N ILE A 193 -5.09 -7.95 -4.98
CA ILE A 193 -3.67 -7.95 -5.34
C ILE A 193 -2.76 -7.37 -4.24
N GLY A 194 -3.32 -7.04 -3.08
CA GLY A 194 -2.62 -6.53 -1.90
C GLY A 194 -2.30 -5.04 -1.90
N SER A 195 -2.96 -4.24 -2.75
CA SER A 195 -2.72 -2.80 -2.85
C SER A 195 -2.85 -2.11 -1.48
N THR A 196 -3.98 -2.28 -0.80
CA THR A 196 -4.28 -1.65 0.49
C THR A 196 -3.31 -2.07 1.59
N SER A 197 -3.00 -3.37 1.69
CA SER A 197 -1.98 -3.87 2.62
C SER A 197 -0.58 -3.28 2.37
N ILE A 198 -0.21 -3.07 1.10
CA ILE A 198 1.06 -2.42 0.75
C ILE A 198 1.03 -0.94 1.16
N TYR A 199 -0.08 -0.24 0.93
CA TYR A 199 -0.25 1.16 1.38
C TYR A 199 -0.08 1.27 2.89
N ALA A 200 -0.73 0.39 3.65
CA ALA A 200 -0.66 0.33 5.10
C ALA A 200 0.76 0.17 5.65
N LEU A 201 1.56 -0.71 5.03
CA LEU A 201 2.92 -1.01 5.51
C LEU A 201 3.96 -0.03 5.02
N LYS A 202 3.88 0.42 3.77
CA LYS A 202 4.82 1.38 3.17
C LYS A 202 4.60 2.80 3.65
N GLY A 203 3.34 3.16 3.94
CA GLY A 203 2.99 4.41 4.61
C GLY A 203 3.36 4.44 6.10
N ASN A 204 3.87 3.33 6.66
CA ASN A 204 4.20 3.17 8.08
C ASN A 204 3.02 3.39 9.05
N TYR A 205 1.78 3.22 8.59
CA TYR A 205 0.59 3.24 9.45
C TYR A 205 0.53 2.02 10.36
N PHE A 206 1.02 0.87 9.87
CA PHE A 206 1.03 -0.41 10.60
C PHE A 206 2.39 -1.11 10.52
N GLN A 207 2.73 -1.87 11.56
CA GLN A 207 3.98 -2.63 11.62
C GLN A 207 3.89 -3.94 10.84
N SER A 208 2.72 -4.58 10.87
CA SER A 208 2.46 -5.84 10.16
C SER A 208 1.08 -5.84 9.52
N ALA A 209 0.84 -6.76 8.59
CA ALA A 209 -0.45 -6.97 7.96
C ALA A 209 -0.75 -8.47 7.82
N ILE A 210 -2.03 -8.82 7.88
CA ILE A 210 -2.55 -10.12 7.46
C ILE A 210 -3.55 -9.85 6.36
N SER A 211 -3.35 -10.45 5.20
CA SER A 211 -4.15 -10.23 3.99
C SER A 211 -4.78 -11.55 3.58
N ILE A 212 -6.10 -11.55 3.39
CA ILE A 212 -6.86 -12.76 3.06
C ILE A 212 -7.52 -12.54 1.70
N GLU A 213 -7.19 -13.42 0.74
CA GLU A 213 -7.69 -13.37 -0.63
C GLU A 213 -8.21 -14.74 -1.05
N ALA A 214 -9.36 -14.77 -1.71
CA ALA A 214 -10.08 -15.99 -2.05
C ALA A 214 -9.55 -16.65 -3.34
N SER A 215 -9.26 -15.85 -4.37
CA SER A 215 -8.81 -16.39 -5.65
C SER A 215 -7.34 -16.78 -5.58
N GLY A 216 -7.04 -17.96 -6.12
CA GLY A 216 -5.68 -18.43 -6.25
C GLY A 216 -4.85 -17.55 -7.17
N LEU A 217 -5.46 -16.90 -8.17
CA LEU A 217 -4.76 -15.96 -9.05
C LEU A 217 -4.45 -14.65 -8.34
N ASN A 218 -5.45 -14.00 -7.74
CA ASN A 218 -5.24 -12.75 -7.00
C ASN A 218 -4.26 -12.95 -5.84
N HIS A 219 -4.34 -14.08 -5.13
CA HIS A 219 -3.39 -14.43 -4.08
C HIS A 219 -1.94 -14.55 -4.61
N GLN A 220 -1.72 -15.03 -5.85
CA GLN A 220 -0.40 -15.03 -6.47
C GLN A 220 0.11 -13.60 -6.73
N PHE A 221 -0.77 -12.69 -7.18
CA PHE A 221 -0.44 -11.26 -7.32
C PHE A 221 -0.13 -10.62 -5.96
N LEU A 222 -0.97 -10.83 -4.94
CA LEU A 222 -0.73 -10.39 -3.56
C LEU A 222 0.61 -10.87 -3.02
N THR A 223 0.91 -12.16 -3.16
CA THR A 223 2.19 -12.75 -2.71
C THR A 223 3.37 -12.13 -3.44
N PHE A 224 3.26 -11.95 -4.76
CA PHE A 224 4.32 -11.34 -5.55
C PHE A 224 4.52 -9.86 -5.22
N ASN A 225 3.43 -9.11 -5.09
CA ASN A 225 3.44 -7.70 -4.71
C ASN A 225 4.05 -7.50 -3.31
N THR A 226 3.77 -8.41 -2.38
CA THR A 226 4.43 -8.45 -1.07
C THR A 226 5.94 -8.62 -1.21
N GLN A 227 6.39 -9.56 -2.06
CA GLN A 227 7.81 -9.86 -2.26
C GLN A 227 8.58 -8.71 -2.92
N ILE A 228 8.04 -8.10 -3.99
CA ILE A 228 8.73 -7.01 -4.69
C ILE A 228 8.87 -5.74 -3.83
N ASN A 229 7.99 -5.55 -2.85
CA ASN A 229 8.09 -4.48 -1.87
C ASN A 229 8.90 -4.86 -0.62
N GLN A 230 9.49 -6.07 -0.57
CA GLN A 230 10.28 -6.57 0.55
C GLN A 230 9.49 -6.63 1.87
N LEU A 231 8.20 -6.97 1.79
CA LEU A 231 7.28 -6.99 2.93
C LEU A 231 7.00 -8.39 3.46
N THR A 232 7.67 -9.43 2.96
CA THR A 232 7.39 -10.85 3.32
C THR A 232 7.48 -11.15 4.82
N GLU A 233 8.33 -10.44 5.57
CA GLU A 233 8.46 -10.60 7.03
C GLU A 233 7.39 -9.82 7.82
N ARG A 234 6.67 -8.91 7.14
CA ARG A 234 5.68 -8.01 7.75
C ARG A 234 4.26 -8.29 7.28
N LEU A 235 4.05 -8.98 6.16
CA LEU A 235 2.76 -9.25 5.57
C LEU A 235 2.57 -10.77 5.40
N GLN A 236 1.56 -11.32 6.07
CA GLN A 236 1.13 -12.69 5.88
C GLN A 236 -0.05 -12.75 4.90
N ALA A 237 0.17 -13.34 3.73
CA ALA A 237 -0.88 -13.59 2.74
C ALA A 237 -1.52 -14.98 2.98
N LEU A 238 -2.84 -15.03 3.04
CA LEU A 238 -3.63 -16.24 3.22
C LEU A 238 -4.57 -16.44 2.02
N ASN A 239 -4.58 -17.64 1.44
CA ASN A 239 -5.42 -17.98 0.30
C ASN A 239 -6.71 -18.67 0.76
N TYR A 240 -7.67 -17.87 1.22
CA TYR A 240 -8.99 -18.35 1.64
C TYR A 240 -10.08 -17.35 1.25
N GLY A 241 -11.23 -17.85 0.82
CA GLY A 241 -12.46 -17.09 0.85
C GLY A 241 -12.99 -16.97 2.29
N LEU A 242 -13.62 -15.85 2.62
CA LEU A 242 -14.21 -15.64 3.94
C LEU A 242 -15.74 -15.70 3.84
N ALA A 243 -16.34 -16.51 4.71
CA ALA A 243 -17.78 -16.69 4.76
C ALA A 243 -18.21 -17.18 6.16
N ASN A 244 -19.47 -17.59 6.29
CA ASN A 244 -20.03 -18.21 7.49
C ASN A 244 -19.87 -19.74 7.53
N PHE A 245 -19.04 -20.32 6.66
CA PHE A 245 -18.77 -21.75 6.58
C PHE A 245 -17.27 -22.02 6.31
N THR A 246 -16.88 -23.30 6.43
CA THR A 246 -15.54 -23.78 6.04
C THR A 246 -15.70 -24.93 5.05
N GLY A 247 -14.87 -24.94 4.00
CA GLY A 247 -14.90 -25.93 2.93
C GLY A 247 -14.82 -25.27 1.56
N THR A 248 -14.96 -26.06 0.49
CA THR A 248 -14.83 -25.56 -0.88
C THR A 248 -16.11 -24.86 -1.35
N GLY A 249 -15.95 -23.75 -2.09
CA GLY A 249 -17.04 -23.04 -2.76
C GLY A 249 -16.59 -22.50 -4.12
N GLU A 250 -17.53 -22.02 -4.93
CA GLU A 250 -17.23 -21.40 -6.22
C GLU A 250 -17.20 -19.88 -6.10
N LEU A 251 -16.19 -19.28 -6.73
CA LEU A 251 -16.11 -17.86 -7.04
C LEU A 251 -16.59 -17.63 -8.47
N VAL A 252 -17.30 -16.52 -8.68
CA VAL A 252 -17.66 -15.97 -9.98
C VAL A 252 -16.69 -14.82 -10.26
N CYS A 253 -15.82 -15.00 -11.25
CA CYS A 253 -14.69 -14.12 -11.51
C CYS A 253 -15.01 -13.18 -12.67
N ASN A 254 -15.15 -11.88 -12.39
CA ASN A 254 -15.30 -10.88 -13.43
C ASN A 254 -14.09 -10.92 -14.39
N PRO A 255 -14.31 -11.07 -15.71
CA PRO A 255 -13.21 -11.18 -16.68
C PRO A 255 -12.38 -9.91 -16.84
N ASP A 256 -12.91 -8.77 -16.41
CA ASP A 256 -12.36 -7.44 -16.65
C ASP A 256 -11.99 -6.67 -15.37
N ASN A 257 -12.34 -7.20 -14.19
CA ASN A 257 -12.04 -6.55 -12.91
C ASN A 257 -11.58 -7.59 -11.89
N CYS A 258 -10.29 -7.58 -11.56
CA CYS A 258 -9.72 -8.52 -10.59
C CYS A 258 -10.19 -8.28 -9.16
N GLY A 259 -10.75 -7.10 -8.87
CA GLY A 259 -11.38 -6.80 -7.57
C GLY A 259 -12.83 -7.25 -7.45
N ASP A 260 -13.46 -7.70 -8.54
CA ASP A 260 -14.88 -8.05 -8.57
C ASP A 260 -15.10 -9.57 -8.68
N PHE A 261 -14.56 -10.30 -7.70
CA PHE A 261 -14.69 -11.75 -7.60
C PHE A 261 -15.62 -12.10 -6.45
N ARG A 262 -16.71 -12.78 -6.76
CA ARG A 262 -17.86 -12.92 -5.85
C ARG A 262 -18.10 -14.38 -5.49
N ILE A 263 -18.64 -14.65 -4.32
CA ILE A 263 -19.14 -16.00 -4.00
C ILE A 263 -20.33 -16.32 -4.93
N GLN A 264 -20.32 -17.49 -5.56
CA GLN A 264 -21.46 -17.98 -6.35
C GLN A 264 -22.67 -18.18 -5.43
N PRO A 265 -23.77 -17.44 -5.63
CA PRO A 265 -24.95 -17.61 -4.80
C PRO A 265 -25.70 -18.90 -5.14
N VAL A 266 -26.45 -19.42 -4.16
CA VAL A 266 -27.30 -20.60 -4.31
C VAL A 266 -28.74 -20.16 -4.56
N ASN A 267 -29.37 -20.66 -5.63
CA ASN A 267 -30.78 -20.42 -5.96
C ASN A 267 -31.18 -18.94 -6.13
N VAL A 268 -30.30 -18.10 -6.67
CA VAL A 268 -30.59 -16.69 -6.99
C VAL A 268 -30.59 -16.49 -8.50
N THR A 269 -31.59 -15.76 -9.00
CA THR A 269 -31.77 -15.48 -10.45
C THR A 269 -31.22 -14.11 -10.87
N ASP A 270 -30.82 -13.28 -9.91
CA ASP A 270 -30.31 -11.94 -10.18
C ASP A 270 -28.97 -12.02 -10.94
N ASN A 271 -28.91 -11.31 -12.07
CA ASN A 271 -27.83 -11.38 -13.05
C ASN A 271 -27.55 -10.00 -13.66
N LEU A 272 -27.55 -8.95 -12.82
CA LEU A 272 -27.46 -7.54 -13.22
C LEU A 272 -26.22 -7.23 -14.07
N PHE A 273 -25.11 -7.93 -13.84
CA PHE A 273 -23.84 -7.73 -14.55
C PHE A 273 -23.55 -8.83 -15.58
N ASN A 274 -24.53 -9.69 -15.86
CA ASN A 274 -24.38 -10.89 -16.69
C ASN A 274 -23.32 -11.87 -16.15
N GLU A 275 -23.25 -11.99 -14.83
CA GLU A 275 -22.36 -12.86 -14.06
C GLU A 275 -22.49 -14.33 -14.46
N ASP A 276 -23.64 -14.74 -15.01
CA ASP A 276 -23.84 -16.07 -15.57
C ASP A 276 -22.81 -16.44 -16.64
N ASN A 277 -22.28 -15.44 -17.35
CA ASN A 277 -21.27 -15.61 -18.39
C ASN A 277 -19.83 -15.58 -17.87
N TYR A 278 -19.62 -15.31 -16.58
CA TYR A 278 -18.27 -15.15 -16.00
C TYR A 278 -17.62 -16.51 -15.76
N ARG A 279 -16.29 -16.55 -15.62
CA ARG A 279 -15.60 -17.80 -15.30
C ARG A 279 -15.83 -18.16 -13.82
N ARG A 280 -15.84 -19.46 -13.53
CA ARG A 280 -15.90 -19.99 -12.16
C ARG A 280 -14.54 -20.52 -11.73
N GLU A 281 -14.20 -20.29 -10.47
CA GLU A 281 -12.99 -20.79 -9.81
C GLU A 281 -13.41 -21.48 -8.50
N LEU A 282 -12.85 -22.64 -8.19
CA LEU A 282 -13.02 -23.25 -6.87
C LEU A 282 -12.05 -22.59 -5.88
N ALA A 283 -12.55 -22.18 -4.73
CA ALA A 283 -11.79 -21.61 -3.64
C ALA A 283 -12.09 -22.33 -2.33
N GLU A 284 -11.09 -22.38 -1.44
CA GLU A 284 -11.26 -22.88 -0.08
C GLU A 284 -11.76 -21.73 0.80
N PHE A 285 -12.86 -21.95 1.51
CA PHE A 285 -13.44 -20.99 2.44
C PHE A 285 -13.14 -21.35 3.89
N ILE A 286 -13.00 -20.31 4.71
CA ILE A 286 -12.81 -20.42 6.15
C ILE A 286 -13.57 -19.30 6.86
N THR A 287 -13.91 -19.53 8.13
CA THR A 287 -14.51 -18.49 8.98
C THR A 287 -13.42 -17.71 9.71
N LEU A 288 -13.70 -16.45 10.08
CA LEU A 288 -12.79 -15.66 10.92
C LEU A 288 -12.61 -16.30 12.31
N ASP A 289 -13.68 -16.88 12.86
CA ASP A 289 -13.62 -17.58 14.14
C ASP A 289 -12.72 -18.82 14.07
N GLU A 290 -12.73 -19.56 12.96
CA GLU A 290 -11.81 -20.70 12.77
C GLU A 290 -10.35 -20.24 12.63
N LEU A 291 -10.08 -19.16 11.89
CA LEU A 291 -8.74 -18.58 11.79
C LEU A 291 -8.20 -18.11 13.15
N LYS A 292 -9.08 -17.54 13.98
CA LYS A 292 -8.78 -17.20 15.37
C LYS A 292 -8.49 -18.45 16.20
N ASN A 293 -9.34 -19.48 16.12
CA ASN A 293 -9.18 -20.72 16.89
C ASN A 293 -7.89 -21.48 16.53
N ARG A 294 -7.43 -21.38 15.28
CA ARG A 294 -6.13 -21.91 14.84
C ARG A 294 -4.93 -21.07 15.30
N GLY A 295 -5.16 -19.92 15.92
CA GLY A 295 -4.12 -18.98 16.33
C GLY A 295 -3.47 -18.22 15.17
N ILE A 296 -4.06 -18.27 13.98
CA ILE A 296 -3.58 -17.52 12.80
C ILE A 296 -3.93 -16.04 12.97
N LEU A 297 -5.17 -15.75 13.38
CA LEU A 297 -5.59 -14.40 13.73
C LEU A 297 -5.53 -14.20 15.24
N ASN A 298 -4.88 -13.11 15.65
CA ASN A 298 -4.87 -12.66 17.05
C ASN A 298 -5.60 -11.30 17.17
N PRO A 299 -6.87 -11.28 17.60
CA PRO A 299 -7.66 -10.06 17.79
C PRO A 299 -6.95 -8.97 18.60
N ARG A 300 -6.09 -9.37 19.55
CA ARG A 300 -5.38 -8.43 20.43
C ARG A 300 -4.26 -7.65 19.75
N LYS A 301 -3.86 -8.02 18.53
CA LYS A 301 -2.80 -7.34 17.75
C LYS A 301 -3.35 -6.47 16.62
N ILE A 302 -4.61 -6.68 16.24
CA ILE A 302 -5.23 -6.05 15.07
C ILE A 302 -5.68 -4.63 15.42
N GLY A 303 -5.06 -3.65 14.78
CA GLY A 303 -5.29 -2.22 15.01
C GLY A 303 -6.37 -1.61 14.12
N PHE A 304 -6.67 -2.26 13.00
CA PHE A 304 -7.67 -1.81 12.02
C PHE A 304 -8.04 -2.97 11.09
N VAL A 305 -9.28 -2.98 10.60
CA VAL A 305 -9.76 -3.98 9.63
C VAL A 305 -10.31 -3.28 8.39
N TRP A 306 -9.84 -3.70 7.22
CA TRP A 306 -10.36 -3.32 5.91
C TRP A 306 -11.12 -4.51 5.32
N ILE A 307 -12.34 -4.28 4.84
CA ILE A 307 -13.22 -5.33 4.32
C ILE A 307 -13.84 -4.85 3.01
N ASP A 308 -13.42 -5.48 1.92
CA ASP A 308 -13.95 -5.27 0.57
C ASP A 308 -14.04 -6.66 -0.08
N CYS A 309 -15.17 -7.34 0.13
CA CYS A 309 -15.33 -8.76 -0.23
C CYS A 309 -16.55 -8.99 -1.14
N GLN A 310 -16.92 -7.95 -1.89
CA GLN A 310 -17.86 -8.00 -3.01
C GLN A 310 -19.21 -8.64 -2.63
N GLY A 311 -19.73 -8.25 -1.46
CA GLY A 311 -21.05 -8.62 -0.96
C GLY A 311 -21.06 -9.72 0.11
N SER A 312 -19.92 -10.36 0.38
CA SER A 312 -19.84 -11.44 1.38
C SER A 312 -19.67 -10.94 2.82
N GLU A 313 -19.59 -9.63 3.07
CA GLU A 313 -19.34 -8.99 4.36
C GLU A 313 -20.33 -9.48 5.43
N GLY A 314 -21.62 -9.60 5.07
CA GLY A 314 -22.65 -10.13 5.97
C GLY A 314 -22.37 -11.57 6.42
N LEU A 315 -21.83 -12.42 5.55
CA LEU A 315 -21.42 -13.78 5.88
C LEU A 315 -20.14 -13.78 6.74
N ILE A 316 -19.20 -12.90 6.45
CA ILE A 316 -17.96 -12.72 7.23
C ILE A 316 -18.29 -12.33 8.68
N PHE A 317 -19.21 -11.38 8.89
CA PHE A 317 -19.68 -11.00 10.22
C PHE A 317 -20.36 -12.16 10.94
N GLN A 318 -21.16 -12.95 10.22
CA GLN A 318 -21.79 -14.14 10.79
C GLN A 318 -20.77 -15.22 11.18
N GLY A 319 -19.71 -15.42 10.40
CA GLY A 319 -18.63 -16.38 10.67
C GLY A 319 -17.51 -15.85 11.59
N GLY A 320 -17.61 -14.60 12.04
CA GLY A 320 -16.58 -13.94 12.84
C GLY A 320 -17.08 -13.43 14.18
N GLN A 321 -18.16 -13.97 14.72
CA GLN A 321 -18.79 -13.40 15.91
C GLN A 321 -17.86 -13.40 17.12
N GLU A 322 -17.07 -14.46 17.31
CA GLU A 322 -16.12 -14.52 18.42
C GLU A 322 -14.92 -13.59 18.19
N PHE A 323 -14.46 -13.51 16.95
CA PHE A 323 -13.41 -12.61 16.53
C PHE A 323 -13.81 -11.14 16.77
N PHE A 324 -14.97 -10.73 16.27
CA PHE A 324 -15.44 -9.36 16.39
C PHE A 324 -15.79 -8.95 17.82
N ARG A 325 -16.19 -9.90 18.69
CA ARG A 325 -16.38 -9.63 20.12
C ARG A 325 -15.08 -9.25 20.85
N GLU A 326 -13.92 -9.67 20.33
CA GLU A 326 -12.62 -9.41 20.95
C GLU A 326 -11.88 -8.23 20.33
N ILE A 327 -12.27 -7.78 19.14
CA ILE A 327 -11.74 -6.55 18.56
C ILE A 327 -12.56 -5.35 19.03
N SER A 328 -11.87 -4.26 19.31
CA SER A 328 -12.45 -2.94 19.59
C SER A 328 -11.63 -1.92 18.82
N VAL A 329 -11.65 -2.04 17.50
CA VAL A 329 -10.93 -1.16 16.57
C VAL A 329 -11.84 -0.76 15.41
N PRO A 330 -11.59 0.37 14.74
CA PRO A 330 -12.37 0.79 13.57
C PRO A 330 -12.29 -0.20 12.41
N LEU A 331 -13.37 -0.26 11.63
CA LEU A 331 -13.49 -1.09 10.42
C LEU A 331 -13.82 -0.21 9.21
N TYR A 332 -13.12 -0.39 8.10
CA TYR A 332 -13.57 0.07 6.79
C TYR A 332 -14.28 -1.07 6.08
N VAL A 333 -15.50 -0.83 5.58
CA VAL A 333 -16.34 -1.89 5.01
C VAL A 333 -17.08 -1.35 3.78
N GLU A 334 -17.05 -2.09 2.67
CA GLU A 334 -17.93 -1.85 1.53
C GLU A 334 -19.40 -2.16 1.92
N PHE A 335 -20.34 -1.31 1.52
CA PHE A 335 -21.77 -1.56 1.60
C PHE A 335 -22.37 -1.55 0.19
N TRP A 336 -22.43 -2.74 -0.40
CA TRP A 336 -22.96 -2.96 -1.73
C TRP A 336 -24.27 -3.76 -1.71
N PRO A 337 -25.45 -3.10 -1.82
CA PRO A 337 -26.75 -3.74 -1.65
C PRO A 337 -26.99 -4.94 -2.56
N TYR A 338 -26.58 -4.86 -3.83
CA TYR A 338 -26.77 -5.94 -4.78
C TYR A 338 -25.97 -7.19 -4.40
N GLY A 339 -24.67 -7.05 -4.11
CA GLY A 339 -23.82 -8.17 -3.68
C GLY A 339 -24.31 -8.80 -2.37
N ILE A 340 -24.61 -7.96 -1.38
CA ILE A 340 -25.16 -8.39 -0.09
C ILE A 340 -26.48 -9.15 -0.28
N ASN A 341 -27.36 -8.69 -1.18
CA ASN A 341 -28.63 -9.34 -1.47
C ASN A 341 -28.45 -10.73 -2.08
N ARG A 342 -27.53 -10.86 -3.05
CA ARG A 342 -27.24 -12.14 -3.71
C ARG A 342 -26.81 -13.23 -2.74
N LEU A 343 -26.17 -12.87 -1.63
CA LEU A 343 -25.73 -13.81 -0.60
C LEU A 343 -26.66 -13.90 0.61
N ALA A 344 -27.86 -13.31 0.53
CA ALA A 344 -28.80 -13.19 1.64
C ALA A 344 -28.16 -12.58 2.92
N GLY A 345 -27.15 -11.72 2.74
CA GLY A 345 -26.30 -11.20 3.81
C GLY A 345 -26.90 -10.02 4.58
N LYS A 346 -27.99 -9.41 4.09
CA LYS A 346 -28.57 -8.16 4.63
C LYS A 346 -28.76 -8.20 6.15
N LYS A 347 -29.38 -9.27 6.66
CA LYS A 347 -29.69 -9.39 8.09
C LYS A 347 -28.42 -9.43 8.92
N SER A 348 -27.48 -10.29 8.55
CA SER A 348 -26.22 -10.45 9.26
C SER A 348 -25.37 -9.16 9.21
N TYR A 349 -25.38 -8.46 8.07
CA TYR A 349 -24.70 -7.18 7.91
C TYR A 349 -25.28 -6.11 8.85
N LEU A 350 -26.57 -5.81 8.73
CA LEU A 350 -27.17 -4.69 9.45
C LEU A 350 -27.23 -4.93 10.96
N SER A 351 -27.50 -6.18 11.40
CA SER A 351 -27.43 -6.53 12.82
C SER A 351 -26.01 -6.46 13.38
N PHE A 352 -24.99 -6.74 12.57
CA PHE A 352 -23.60 -6.55 12.99
C PHE A 352 -23.30 -5.06 13.21
N ILE A 353 -23.63 -4.19 12.25
CA ILE A 353 -23.41 -2.75 12.39
C ILE A 353 -24.16 -2.19 13.59
N GLU A 354 -25.43 -2.57 13.78
CA GLU A 354 -26.26 -2.16 14.92
C GLU A 354 -25.64 -2.53 16.29
N THR A 355 -24.98 -3.68 16.39
CA THR A 355 -24.42 -4.19 17.65
C THR A 355 -22.98 -3.79 17.89
N PHE A 356 -22.19 -3.67 16.83
CA PHE A 356 -20.76 -3.35 16.91
C PHE A 356 -20.50 -1.85 16.97
N ALA A 357 -21.26 -1.04 16.22
CA ALA A 357 -20.94 0.36 15.99
C ALA A 357 -21.46 1.29 17.10
N SER A 358 -20.62 2.22 17.54
CA SER A 358 -21.05 3.45 18.22
C SER A 358 -21.40 4.55 17.22
N ARG A 359 -20.65 4.67 16.12
CA ARG A 359 -20.85 5.64 15.04
C ARG A 359 -20.49 5.03 13.69
N VAL A 360 -21.19 5.47 12.65
CA VAL A 360 -20.94 5.04 11.27
C VAL A 360 -20.73 6.27 10.40
N TRP A 361 -19.69 6.25 9.58
CA TRP A 361 -19.35 7.33 8.68
C TRP A 361 -19.28 6.80 7.27
N ARG A 362 -19.85 7.50 6.31
CA ARG A 362 -19.74 7.19 4.89
C ARG A 362 -18.61 8.01 4.28
N LEU A 363 -17.79 7.39 3.45
CA LEU A 363 -16.86 8.10 2.59
C LEU A 363 -17.63 8.73 1.42
N HIS A 364 -17.44 10.04 1.23
CA HIS A 364 -18.03 10.80 0.14
C HIS A 364 -17.07 11.90 -0.29
N GLU A 365 -16.66 11.86 -1.57
CA GLU A 365 -15.75 12.85 -2.18
C GLU A 365 -14.46 13.06 -1.35
N GLY A 366 -13.87 11.96 -0.84
CA GLY A 366 -12.64 11.98 -0.04
C GLY A 366 -12.82 12.44 1.42
N THR A 367 -14.05 12.62 1.88
CA THR A 367 -14.36 13.03 3.26
C THR A 367 -15.35 12.09 3.94
N PHE A 368 -15.29 11.99 5.27
CA PHE A 368 -16.21 11.18 6.04
C PHE A 368 -17.38 12.00 6.57
N VAL A 369 -18.59 11.56 6.24
CA VAL A 369 -19.86 12.14 6.70
C VAL A 369 -20.58 11.13 7.57
N GLU A 370 -20.96 11.51 8.79
CA GLU A 370 -21.67 10.63 9.70
C GLU A 370 -23.05 10.27 9.14
N ILE A 371 -23.43 9.01 9.24
CA ILE A 371 -24.70 8.46 8.78
C ILE A 371 -25.38 7.65 9.87
N SER A 372 -26.70 7.52 9.78
CA SER A 372 -27.49 6.66 10.67
C SER A 372 -27.63 5.24 10.11
N LEU A 373 -28.04 4.30 10.95
CA LEU A 373 -28.45 2.97 10.50
C LEU A 373 -29.66 3.05 9.56
N ASP A 374 -30.60 3.97 9.80
CA ASP A 374 -31.74 4.22 8.91
C ASP A 374 -31.30 4.64 7.50
N PHE A 375 -30.20 5.41 7.38
CA PHE A 375 -29.62 5.74 6.09
C PHE A 375 -29.18 4.48 5.33
N LEU A 376 -28.51 3.54 6.01
CA LEU A 376 -28.10 2.27 5.39
C LEU A 376 -29.30 1.43 4.95
N TYR A 377 -30.37 1.37 5.76
CA TYR A 377 -31.61 0.69 5.38
C TYR A 377 -32.22 1.30 4.12
N THR A 378 -32.34 2.62 4.06
CA THR A 378 -32.89 3.35 2.90
C THR A 378 -32.01 3.14 1.67
N PHE A 379 -30.69 3.36 1.79
CA PHE A 379 -29.74 3.18 0.70
C PHE A 379 -29.81 1.76 0.13
N TYR A 380 -29.91 0.75 1.00
CA TYR A 380 -30.08 -0.63 0.56
C TYR A 380 -31.35 -0.79 -0.28
N GLN A 381 -32.51 -0.35 0.21
CA GLN A 381 -33.77 -0.52 -0.50
C GLN A 381 -33.78 0.20 -1.86
N GLU A 382 -33.22 1.40 -1.93
CA GLU A 382 -33.19 2.22 -3.14
C GLU A 382 -32.25 1.66 -4.21
N ASN A 383 -31.16 0.99 -3.81
CA ASN A 383 -30.08 0.59 -4.70
C ASN A 383 -29.98 -0.93 -4.94
N LEU A 384 -30.95 -1.71 -4.46
CA LEU A 384 -31.00 -3.18 -4.58
C LEU A 384 -30.79 -3.71 -6.01
N ASN A 385 -31.32 -3.00 -7.00
CA ASN A 385 -31.28 -3.40 -8.41
C ASN A 385 -30.32 -2.53 -9.24
N THR A 386 -29.32 -1.94 -8.59
CA THR A 386 -28.33 -1.05 -9.18
C THR A 386 -26.92 -1.55 -8.89
N GLY A 387 -25.92 -0.94 -9.53
CA GLY A 387 -24.52 -1.16 -9.20
C GLY A 387 -23.97 -0.25 -8.10
N GLU A 388 -24.80 0.61 -7.51
CA GLU A 388 -24.36 1.60 -6.53
C GLU A 388 -23.93 0.94 -5.22
N TYR A 389 -22.81 1.41 -4.68
CA TYR A 389 -22.26 1.01 -3.38
C TYR A 389 -21.77 2.26 -2.64
N ILE A 390 -21.50 2.11 -1.35
CA ILE A 390 -20.82 3.12 -0.54
C ILE A 390 -19.80 2.44 0.36
N ASP A 391 -18.74 3.15 0.68
CA ASP A 391 -17.79 2.70 1.70
C ASP A 391 -18.09 3.38 3.04
N ILE A 392 -18.02 2.59 4.10
CA ILE A 392 -18.30 3.06 5.45
C ILE A 392 -17.13 2.77 6.39
N LEU A 393 -16.86 3.73 7.28
CA LEU A 393 -16.01 3.59 8.44
C LEU A 393 -16.88 3.40 9.68
N VAL A 394 -16.73 2.25 10.32
CA VAL A 394 -17.49 1.81 11.49
C VAL A 394 -16.62 1.98 12.72
N ILE A 395 -17.06 2.83 13.65
CA ILE A 395 -16.38 3.04 14.93
C ILE A 395 -17.03 2.12 15.97
N PRO A 396 -16.26 1.28 16.68
CA PRO A 396 -16.83 0.33 17.65
C PRO A 396 -17.42 1.02 18.88
N ASN A 397 -18.28 0.29 19.60
CA ASN A 397 -18.80 0.64 20.93
C ASN A 397 -17.75 0.67 22.04
#